data_AF-A0A0A1T711-F1
#
_entry.id   AF-A0A0A1T711-F1
#
_cell.length_a   1.000
_cell.length_b   1.000
_cell.length_c   1.000
_cell.angle_alpha   90.00
_cell.angle_beta   90.00
_cell.angle_gamma   90.00
#
_symmetry.space_group_name_H-M   'P 1'
#
loop_
_entity.id
_entity.type
_entity.pdbx_description
1 polymer ?
#
loop_
_entity_poly.entity_id
_entity_poly.type
_entity_poly.pdbx_seq_one_letter_code
_entity_poly.pdbx_strand_id
1 'polypeptide(L)'
;MSPGVCTIIEAVDRECLAVAAGYGCYVDSALQTFNRNYDEKAATLNEFACITEAHNKTKGIQTRFLDQDVPYWLVLCSELGARAAIPTLFIDLVILLASTLRDTPFRGTGMTLKSMGLHRATVEEICEAFRGIDATHNLQATRAVFVKEAVSLAPGAK
;
A
#
# COMPACT_ATOMS: atom_id res chain seq x y z
N MET A 1 8.82 8.54 -20.49
CA MET A 1 7.91 9.17 -19.51
C MET A 1 8.10 10.70 -19.55
N SER A 2 7.04 11.51 -19.43
CA SER A 2 7.22 12.99 -19.44
C SER A 2 7.68 13.50 -18.06
N PRO A 3 8.39 14.65 -17.99
CA PRO A 3 8.85 15.20 -16.71
C PRO A 3 7.72 15.41 -15.69
N GLY A 4 6.57 15.94 -16.13
CA GLY A 4 5.41 16.15 -15.25
C GLY A 4 4.84 14.85 -14.66
N VAL A 5 4.83 13.76 -15.42
CA VAL A 5 4.42 12.44 -14.89
C VAL A 5 5.43 11.93 -13.86
N CYS A 6 6.73 12.10 -14.12
CA CYS A 6 7.76 11.73 -13.16
C CYS A 6 7.60 12.48 -11.82
N THR A 7 7.31 13.79 -11.86
CA THR A 7 7.07 14.59 -10.65
C THR A 7 5.87 14.09 -9.83
N ILE A 8 4.81 13.64 -10.49
CA ILE A 8 3.64 13.05 -9.79
C ILE A 8 4.03 11.72 -9.14
N ILE A 9 4.77 10.85 -9.84
CA ILE A 9 5.23 9.57 -9.28
C ILE A 9 6.15 9.81 -8.07
N GLU A 10 7.07 10.77 -8.15
CA GLU A 10 7.93 11.15 -7.03
C GLU A 10 7.12 11.72 -5.85
N ALA A 11 5.99 12.38 -6.10
CA ALA A 11 5.09 12.84 -5.04
C ALA A 11 4.39 11.68 -4.34
N VAL A 12 3.88 10.71 -5.10
CA VAL A 12 3.33 9.45 -4.56
C VAL A 12 4.38 8.70 -3.74
N ASP A 13 5.61 8.60 -4.25
CA ASP A 13 6.71 7.91 -3.57
C ASP A 13 7.07 8.57 -2.22
N ARG A 14 7.09 9.91 -2.16
CA ARG A 14 7.28 10.63 -0.89
C ARG A 14 6.20 10.33 0.14
N GLU A 15 4.95 10.18 -0.29
CA GLU A 15 3.86 9.80 0.62
C GLU A 15 4.04 8.36 1.11
N CYS A 16 4.39 7.42 0.24
CA CYS A 16 4.72 6.03 0.63
C CYS A 16 5.85 5.99 1.68
N LEU A 17 6.92 6.76 1.46
CA LEU A 17 8.05 6.86 2.38
C LEU A 17 7.64 7.47 3.72
N ALA A 18 6.82 8.53 3.71
CA ALA A 18 6.29 9.15 4.92
C ALA A 18 5.43 8.16 5.73
N VAL A 19 4.54 7.43 5.05
CA VAL A 19 3.73 6.37 5.68
C VAL A 19 4.65 5.31 6.29
N ALA A 20 5.62 4.77 5.54
CA ALA A 20 6.57 3.79 6.08
C ALA A 20 7.30 4.30 7.33
N ALA A 21 7.76 5.55 7.32
CA ALA A 21 8.40 6.17 8.48
C ALA A 21 7.45 6.29 9.69
N GLY A 22 6.16 6.55 9.46
CA GLY A 22 5.12 6.56 10.51
C GLY A 22 4.93 5.21 11.21
N TYR A 23 5.29 4.12 10.54
CA TYR A 23 5.30 2.76 11.10
C TYR A 23 6.69 2.32 11.60
N GLY A 24 7.67 3.23 11.59
CA GLY A 24 9.06 2.93 11.99
C GLY A 24 9.81 2.03 11.00
N CYS A 25 9.34 1.95 9.75
CA CYS A 25 9.97 1.20 8.68
C CYS A 25 10.86 2.10 7.83
N TYR A 26 12.00 1.56 7.39
CA TYR A 26 12.84 2.17 6.38
C TYR A 26 12.69 1.37 5.09
N VAL A 27 12.28 2.06 4.03
CA VAL A 27 12.15 1.47 2.69
C VAL A 27 12.90 2.36 1.70
N ASP A 28 13.43 1.74 0.65
CA ASP A 28 14.05 2.48 -0.44
C ASP A 28 12.99 3.29 -1.21
N SER A 29 13.40 4.45 -1.73
CA SER A 29 12.59 5.18 -2.70
C SER A 29 12.39 4.37 -3.98
N ALA A 30 11.36 4.71 -4.75
CA ALA A 30 11.13 4.10 -6.05
C ALA A 30 12.37 4.23 -6.95
N LEU A 31 13.00 5.41 -6.98
CA LEU A 31 14.22 5.64 -7.77
C LEU A 31 15.40 4.80 -7.29
N GLN A 32 15.61 4.67 -5.98
CA GLN A 32 16.65 3.80 -5.43
C GLN A 32 16.43 2.33 -5.83
N THR A 33 15.18 1.88 -5.74
CA THR A 33 14.79 0.53 -6.17
C THR A 33 15.03 0.33 -7.67
N PHE A 34 14.64 1.30 -8.50
CA PHE A 34 14.84 1.22 -9.94
C PHE A 34 16.31 1.25 -10.34
N ASN A 35 17.10 2.16 -9.78
CA ASN A 35 18.54 2.20 -9.99
C ASN A 35 19.20 0.87 -9.62
N ARG A 36 18.85 0.27 -8.48
CA ARG A 36 19.35 -1.05 -8.10
C ARG A 36 18.92 -2.16 -9.07
N ASN A 37 17.66 -2.18 -9.48
CA ASN A 37 17.12 -3.26 -10.32
C ASN A 37 17.65 -3.23 -11.76
N TYR A 38 18.02 -2.05 -12.25
CA TYR A 38 18.52 -1.85 -13.61
C TYR A 38 20.03 -1.55 -13.67
N ASP A 39 20.73 -1.58 -12.54
CA ASP A 39 22.15 -1.23 -12.38
C ASP A 39 22.49 0.19 -12.91
N GLU A 40 21.63 1.15 -12.57
CA GLU A 40 21.71 2.55 -12.98
C GLU A 40 22.03 3.49 -11.81
N LYS A 41 22.37 4.75 -12.11
CA LYS A 41 22.69 5.79 -11.11
C LYS A 41 22.01 7.13 -11.41
N ALA A 42 20.78 7.09 -11.89
CA ALA A 42 20.01 8.29 -12.16
C ALA A 42 19.73 9.09 -10.87
N ALA A 43 19.83 10.41 -10.93
CA ALA A 43 19.52 11.32 -9.82
C ALA A 43 18.02 11.65 -9.71
N THR A 44 17.26 11.45 -10.79
CA THR A 44 15.80 11.69 -10.82
C THR A 44 15.08 10.58 -11.57
N LEU A 45 13.76 10.43 -11.34
CA LEU A 45 12.97 9.47 -12.10
C LEU A 45 12.88 9.84 -13.58
N ASN A 46 12.94 11.14 -13.89
CA ASN A 46 12.99 11.62 -15.27
C ASN A 46 14.28 11.18 -15.98
N GLU A 47 15.43 11.36 -15.33
CA GLU A 47 16.71 10.90 -15.85
C GLU A 47 16.71 9.38 -16.02
N PHE A 48 16.23 8.64 -15.02
CA PHE A 48 16.09 7.19 -15.09
C PHE A 48 15.27 6.75 -16.31
N ALA A 49 14.13 7.42 -16.54
CA ALA A 49 13.28 7.16 -17.70
C ALA A 49 14.00 7.47 -19.03
N CYS A 50 14.86 8.49 -19.09
CA CYS A 50 15.59 8.81 -20.31
C CYS A 50 16.67 7.77 -20.65
N ILE A 51 17.34 7.20 -19.65
CA ILE A 51 18.45 6.26 -19.87
C ILE A 51 18.00 4.80 -20.02
N THR A 52 16.84 4.43 -19.46
CA THR A 52 16.31 3.06 -19.52
C THR A 52 15.23 2.89 -20.60
N GLU A 53 15.66 2.65 -21.84
CA GLU A 53 14.72 2.43 -22.95
C GLU A 53 13.80 1.23 -22.69
N ALA A 54 14.33 0.15 -22.11
CA ALA A 54 13.58 -1.07 -21.79
C ALA A 54 12.38 -0.82 -20.85
N HIS A 55 12.51 0.10 -19.91
CA HIS A 55 11.45 0.44 -18.95
C HIS A 55 10.31 1.25 -19.60
N ASN A 56 10.59 1.98 -20.68
CA ASN A 56 9.62 2.83 -21.39
C ASN A 56 8.98 2.18 -22.62
N LYS A 57 9.23 0.89 -22.90
CA LYS A 57 8.69 0.23 -24.09
C LYS A 57 7.18 0.05 -24.06
N THR A 58 6.59 -0.09 -22.87
CA THR A 58 5.15 -0.30 -22.75
C THR A 58 4.40 1.02 -22.77
N LYS A 59 3.56 1.20 -23.80
CA LYS A 59 2.67 2.37 -23.94
C LYS A 59 1.24 1.99 -23.57
N GLY A 60 0.45 2.98 -23.18
CA GLY A 60 -0.97 2.81 -22.87
C GLY A 60 -1.25 2.47 -21.40
N ILE A 61 -2.53 2.25 -21.10
CA ILE A 61 -2.99 1.90 -19.75
C ILE A 61 -2.42 0.54 -19.37
N GLN A 62 -1.64 0.52 -18.30
CA GLN A 62 -1.09 -0.72 -17.76
C GLN A 62 -2.17 -1.39 -16.92
N THR A 63 -2.79 -2.45 -17.46
CA THR A 63 -3.89 -3.16 -16.80
C THR A 63 -3.48 -3.71 -15.44
N ARG A 64 -2.26 -4.26 -15.34
CA ARG A 64 -1.70 -4.72 -14.07
C ARG A 64 -1.62 -3.62 -13.02
N PHE A 65 -1.21 -2.41 -13.39
CA PHE A 65 -1.15 -1.29 -12.44
C PHE A 65 -2.55 -0.98 -11.88
N LEU A 66 -3.56 -0.93 -12.75
CA LEU A 66 -4.94 -0.63 -12.33
C LEU A 66 -5.58 -1.77 -11.53
N ASP A 67 -5.33 -3.02 -11.91
CA ASP A 67 -6.04 -4.18 -11.37
C ASP A 67 -5.32 -4.80 -10.18
N GLN A 68 -4.03 -4.48 -9.99
CA GLN A 68 -3.21 -5.01 -8.91
C GLN A 68 -2.66 -3.90 -8.02
N ASP A 69 -1.82 -3.02 -8.55
CA ASP A 69 -1.06 -2.09 -7.71
C ASP A 69 -1.98 -1.03 -7.06
N VAL A 70 -2.99 -0.55 -7.77
CA VAL A 70 -3.95 0.39 -7.19
C VAL A 70 -4.74 -0.26 -6.03
N PRO A 71 -5.51 -1.34 -6.24
CA PRO A 71 -6.36 -1.90 -5.19
C PRO A 71 -5.59 -2.54 -4.03
N TYR A 72 -4.42 -3.15 -4.28
CA TYR A 72 -3.70 -3.90 -3.24
C TYR A 72 -2.53 -3.11 -2.63
N TRP A 73 -1.91 -2.19 -3.37
CA TRP A 73 -0.79 -1.43 -2.83
C TRP A 73 -1.18 0.00 -2.43
N LEU A 74 -1.75 0.78 -3.37
CA LEU A 74 -2.06 2.19 -3.10
C LEU A 74 -3.21 2.37 -2.10
N VAL A 75 -4.28 1.58 -2.21
CA VAL A 75 -5.39 1.63 -1.24
C VAL A 75 -4.91 1.27 0.16
N LEU A 76 -4.08 0.23 0.30
CA LEU A 76 -3.51 -0.12 1.61
C LEU A 76 -2.63 1.00 2.15
N CYS A 77 -1.77 1.59 1.32
CA CYS A 77 -0.90 2.69 1.75
C CYS A 77 -1.71 3.92 2.21
N SER A 78 -2.78 4.27 1.49
CA SER A 78 -3.72 5.34 1.89
C SER A 78 -4.38 5.05 3.24
N GLU A 79 -4.84 3.81 3.46
CA GLU A 79 -5.45 3.40 4.73
C GLU A 79 -4.47 3.42 5.91
N LEU A 80 -3.23 2.99 5.69
CA LEU A 80 -2.15 3.07 6.68
C LEU A 80 -1.80 4.53 6.98
N GLY A 81 -1.71 5.37 5.96
CA GLY A 81 -1.51 6.81 6.14
C GLY A 81 -2.61 7.44 6.99
N ALA A 82 -3.87 7.16 6.69
CA ALA A 82 -5.00 7.65 7.49
C ALA A 82 -4.92 7.20 8.95
N ARG A 83 -4.54 5.94 9.22
CA ARG A 83 -4.38 5.42 10.59
C ARG A 83 -3.23 6.10 11.34
N ALA A 84 -2.13 6.40 10.65
CA ALA A 84 -0.97 7.10 11.22
C ALA A 84 -1.11 8.64 11.21
N ALA A 85 -2.27 9.18 10.80
CA ALA A 85 -2.50 10.62 10.62
C ALA A 85 -1.52 11.29 9.64
N ILE A 86 -1.11 10.58 8.59
CA ILE A 86 -0.23 11.04 7.53
C ILE A 86 -1.05 11.23 6.23
N PRO A 87 -1.10 12.46 5.68
CA PRO A 87 -1.81 12.71 4.43
C PRO A 87 -1.18 11.96 3.24
N THR A 88 -2.04 11.41 2.38
CA THR A 88 -1.65 10.66 1.17
C THR A 88 -2.38 11.20 -0.07
N LEU A 89 -2.36 12.53 -0.26
CA LEU A 89 -3.16 13.26 -1.24
C LEU A 89 -2.89 12.82 -2.70
N PHE A 90 -1.64 12.55 -3.05
CA PHE A 90 -1.27 12.12 -4.40
C PHE A 90 -1.64 10.64 -4.64
N ILE A 91 -1.41 9.77 -3.66
CA ILE A 91 -1.92 8.39 -3.67
C ILE A 91 -3.44 8.41 -3.84
N ASP A 92 -4.12 9.26 -3.08
CA ASP A 92 -5.58 9.41 -3.08
C ASP A 92 -6.11 9.86 -4.44
N LEU A 93 -5.44 10.81 -5.07
CA LEU A 93 -5.71 11.26 -6.43
C LEU A 93 -5.53 10.11 -7.44
N VAL A 94 -4.45 9.34 -7.35
CA VAL A 94 -4.19 8.22 -8.26
C VAL A 94 -5.25 7.13 -8.11
N ILE A 95 -5.67 6.79 -6.88
CA ILE A 95 -6.76 5.85 -6.63
C ILE A 95 -8.06 6.34 -7.28
N LEU A 96 -8.37 7.64 -7.18
CA LEU A 96 -9.56 8.22 -7.80
C LEU A 96 -9.54 8.10 -9.33
N LEU A 97 -8.41 8.45 -9.96
CA LEU A 97 -8.24 8.33 -11.41
C LEU A 97 -8.38 6.87 -11.86
N ALA A 98 -7.72 5.94 -11.18
CA ALA A 98 -7.81 4.52 -11.48
C ALA A 98 -9.22 3.96 -11.30
N SER A 99 -9.92 4.37 -10.23
CA SER A 99 -11.31 4.00 -9.98
C SER A 99 -12.22 4.47 -11.12
N THR A 100 -11.98 5.69 -11.62
CA THR A 100 -12.72 6.27 -12.74
C THR A 100 -12.45 5.51 -14.05
N LEU A 101 -11.18 5.15 -14.32
CA LEU A 101 -10.79 4.40 -15.51
C LEU A 101 -11.33 2.96 -15.53
N ARG A 102 -11.58 2.37 -14.35
CA ARG A 102 -12.08 1.00 -14.19
C ARG A 102 -13.56 0.90 -13.84
N ASP A 103 -14.23 2.04 -13.66
CA ASP A 103 -15.59 2.09 -13.11
C ASP A 103 -15.75 1.21 -11.86
N THR A 104 -14.76 1.29 -10.96
CA THR A 104 -14.65 0.43 -9.78
C THR A 104 -14.24 1.27 -8.56
N PRO A 105 -14.99 1.25 -7.44
CA PRO A 105 -14.68 2.07 -6.28
C PRO A 105 -13.58 1.43 -5.41
N PHE A 106 -12.31 1.56 -5.81
CA PHE A 106 -11.20 0.86 -5.16
C PHE A 106 -11.03 1.15 -3.67
N ARG A 107 -11.47 2.30 -3.16
CA ARG A 107 -11.48 2.57 -1.71
C ARG A 107 -12.40 1.64 -0.92
N GLY A 108 -13.46 1.15 -1.54
CA GLY A 108 -14.41 0.22 -0.91
C GLY A 108 -14.09 -1.24 -1.19
N THR A 109 -13.39 -1.54 -2.29
CA THR A 109 -13.18 -2.91 -2.78
C THR A 109 -11.73 -3.39 -2.71
N GLY A 110 -10.76 -2.48 -2.54
CA GLY A 110 -9.34 -2.79 -2.40
C GLY A 110 -8.96 -3.34 -1.03
N MET A 111 -7.65 -3.47 -0.80
CA MET A 111 -7.09 -3.92 0.47
C MET A 111 -7.16 -2.81 1.51
N THR A 112 -8.20 -2.85 2.33
CA THR A 112 -8.46 -1.90 3.41
C THR A 112 -8.08 -2.49 4.77
N LEU A 113 -7.86 -1.63 5.77
CA LEU A 113 -7.70 -2.13 7.14
C LEU A 113 -8.96 -2.86 7.61
N LYS A 114 -10.15 -2.46 7.13
CA LYS A 114 -11.39 -3.18 7.37
C LYS A 114 -11.40 -4.58 6.76
N SER A 115 -11.00 -4.76 5.52
CA SER A 115 -10.96 -6.09 4.89
C SER A 115 -9.94 -7.02 5.56
N MET A 116 -8.94 -6.46 6.24
CA MET A 116 -7.95 -7.20 7.03
C MET A 116 -8.35 -7.43 8.49
N GLY A 117 -9.51 -6.94 8.93
CA GLY A 117 -9.92 -7.03 10.34
C GLY A 117 -9.22 -6.02 11.28
N LEU A 118 -8.45 -5.08 10.75
CA LEU A 118 -7.62 -4.10 11.47
C LEU A 118 -8.23 -2.69 11.54
N HIS A 119 -9.52 -2.52 11.20
CA HIS A 119 -10.17 -1.19 11.18
C HIS A 119 -10.17 -0.42 12.51
N ARG A 120 -9.98 -1.11 13.64
CA ARG A 120 -9.88 -0.51 14.98
C ARG A 120 -8.48 -0.54 15.57
N ALA A 121 -7.54 -1.18 14.89
CA ALA A 121 -6.20 -1.40 15.42
C ALA A 121 -5.46 -0.07 15.59
N THR A 122 -4.55 0.05 16.55
CA THR A 122 -3.62 1.19 16.57
C THR A 122 -2.49 1.00 15.56
N VAL A 123 -1.62 2.00 15.39
CA VAL A 123 -0.41 1.86 14.56
C VAL A 123 0.47 0.73 15.09
N GLU A 124 0.61 0.62 16.40
CA GLU A 124 1.40 -0.41 17.08
C GLU A 124 0.82 -1.81 16.87
N GLU A 125 -0.50 -1.97 17.01
CA GLU A 125 -1.18 -3.25 16.78
C GLU A 125 -1.08 -3.69 15.31
N ILE A 126 -1.11 -2.73 14.37
CA ILE A 126 -0.86 -3.02 12.95
C ILE A 126 0.58 -3.48 12.74
N CYS A 127 1.56 -2.78 13.31
CA CYS A 127 2.97 -3.21 13.24
C CYS A 127 3.14 -4.64 13.75
N GLU A 128 2.52 -4.98 14.88
CA GLU A 128 2.58 -6.32 15.46
C GLU A 128 1.94 -7.36 14.53
N ALA A 129 0.76 -7.06 13.96
CA ALA A 129 0.09 -7.95 13.02
C ALA A 129 0.94 -8.26 11.77
N PHE A 130 1.73 -7.29 11.28
CA PHE A 130 2.57 -7.44 10.09
C PHE A 130 3.97 -7.99 10.34
N ARG A 131 4.51 -7.86 11.55
CA ARG A 131 5.79 -8.50 11.92
C ARG A 131 5.69 -10.03 11.90
N GLY A 132 4.48 -10.56 12.03
CA GLY A 132 4.23 -11.98 12.21
C GLY A 132 4.58 -12.38 13.65
N ILE A 133 3.79 -13.31 14.19
CA ILE A 133 4.15 -14.07 15.40
C ILE A 133 5.59 -14.54 15.19
N ASP A 134 6.51 -14.09 16.04
CA ASP A 134 7.89 -14.60 16.05
C ASP A 134 7.83 -16.13 15.93
N ALA A 135 8.60 -16.66 14.97
CA ALA A 135 8.81 -18.09 14.83
C ALA A 135 9.20 -18.64 16.22
N THR A 136 8.28 -19.38 16.85
CA THR A 136 8.23 -19.82 18.27
C THR A 136 7.46 -18.93 19.26
N HIS A 137 6.14 -18.73 19.10
CA HIS A 137 5.15 -19.12 20.12
C HIS A 137 3.69 -18.88 19.69
N ASN A 138 2.91 -19.97 19.74
CA ASN A 138 1.51 -19.99 20.20
C ASN A 138 0.35 -19.63 19.23
N LEU A 139 0.11 -20.51 18.25
CA LEU A 139 -1.14 -20.63 17.48
C LEU A 139 -2.40 -20.99 18.30
N GLN A 140 -2.29 -21.19 19.63
CA GLN A 140 -3.45 -21.47 20.49
C GLN A 140 -4.13 -20.18 21.00
N ALA A 141 -3.40 -19.06 21.12
CA ALA A 141 -3.94 -17.83 21.70
C ALA A 141 -4.85 -17.07 20.71
N THR A 142 -4.49 -17.03 19.42
CA THR A 142 -5.28 -16.33 18.39
C THR A 142 -6.62 -17.02 18.16
N ARG A 143 -6.70 -18.35 18.31
CA ARG A 143 -7.99 -19.07 18.26
C ARG A 143 -8.91 -18.74 19.43
N ALA A 144 -8.38 -18.43 20.62
CA ALA A 144 -9.20 -18.12 21.79
C ALA A 144 -9.86 -16.72 21.72
N VAL A 145 -9.21 -15.76 21.05
CA VAL A 145 -9.77 -14.41 20.84
C VAL A 145 -10.90 -14.45 19.81
N PHE A 146 -10.69 -15.10 18.67
CA PHE A 146 -11.72 -15.19 17.62
C PHE A 146 -12.90 -16.13 17.96
N VAL A 147 -12.71 -17.14 18.82
CA VAL A 147 -13.82 -18.02 19.27
C VAL A 147 -14.66 -17.37 20.38
N LYS A 148 -14.07 -16.53 21.25
CA LYS A 148 -14.86 -15.85 22.31
C LYS A 148 -15.81 -14.79 21.76
N GLU A 149 -15.45 -14.07 20.70
CA GLU A 149 -16.36 -13.09 20.08
C GLU A 149 -17.48 -13.74 19.26
N ALA A 150 -17.24 -14.91 18.66
CA ALA A 150 -18.28 -15.64 17.92
C ALA A 150 -19.36 -16.27 18.82
N VAL A 151 -19.02 -16.65 20.06
CA VAL A 151 -19.98 -17.24 21.02
C VAL A 151 -20.83 -16.17 21.73
N SER A 152 -20.36 -14.92 21.82
CA SER A 152 -21.08 -13.81 22.47
C SER A 152 -22.19 -13.19 21.60
N LEU A 153 -22.24 -13.50 20.30
CA LEU A 153 -23.14 -12.87 19.33
C LEU A 153 -24.24 -13.80 18.76
N ALA A 154 -24.42 -15.01 19.30
CA ALA A 154 -25.53 -15.87 18.88
C ALA A 154 -26.80 -15.60 19.72
N PRO A 155 -27.92 -15.16 19.11
CA PRO A 155 -29.18 -15.00 19.81
C PRO A 155 -29.90 -16.35 19.94
N GLY A 156 -30.08 -16.83 21.17
CA GLY A 156 -31.11 -17.81 21.54
C GLY A 156 -30.66 -19.28 21.57
N ALA A 157 -30.43 -19.80 22.78
CA ALA A 157 -30.69 -21.20 23.13
C ALA A 157 -30.91 -21.31 24.65
N LYS A 158 -32.19 -21.33 25.05
CA LYS A 158 -32.64 -22.17 26.16
C LYS A 158 -33.12 -23.47 25.54
#